data_AF-A0A358FWI1-F1
#
_entry.id   AF-A0A358FWI1-F1
#
_cell.length_a   1.000
_cell.length_b   1.000
_cell.length_c   1.000
_cell.angle_alpha   90.00
_cell.angle_beta   90.00
_cell.angle_gamma   90.00
#
_symmetry.space_group_name_H-M   'P 1'
#
loop_
_entity.id
_entity.type
_entity.pdbx_description
1 polymer ?
#
loop_
_entity_poly.entity_id
_entity_poly.type
_entity_poly.pdbx_seq_one_letter_code
_entity_poly.pdbx_strand_id
1 'polypeptide(L)' 'RAFYSSNGVTIEDPVTGSLNASFAQWMISSGRFSAPYRVCQGRAVGRNGVASVEVDENGDVWVGGNVAVCVSGEIDL' A
#
# COMPACT_ATOMS: atom_id res chain seq x y z
N ARG A 1 0.29 1.89 -9.03
CA ARG A 1 -0.75 0.92 -9.46
C ARG A 1 -0.15 -0.46 -9.34
N ALA A 2 -0.91 -1.46 -8.92
CA ALA A 2 -0.41 -2.82 -8.72
C ALA A 2 -1.32 -3.79 -9.48
N PHE A 3 -0.73 -4.69 -10.26
CA PHE A 3 -1.48 -5.66 -11.05
C PHE A 3 -1.03 -7.07 -10.70
N TYR A 4 -1.99 -7.99 -10.63
CA TYR A 4 -1.72 -9.40 -10.38
C TYR A 4 -2.65 -10.27 -11.24
N SER A 5 -2.27 -11.53 -11.40
CA SER A 5 -3.10 -12.53 -12.09
C SER A 5 -3.91 -13.31 -11.08
N SER A 6 -5.20 -13.48 -11.35
CA SER A 6 -6.09 -14.37 -10.60
C SER A 6 -7.03 -15.05 -11.58
N ASN A 7 -7.07 -16.38 -11.55
CA ASN A 7 -7.92 -17.20 -12.43
C ASN A 7 -7.79 -16.83 -13.92
N GLY A 8 -6.58 -16.52 -14.40
CA GLY A 8 -6.31 -16.16 -15.79
C GLY A 8 -6.72 -14.74 -16.19
N VAL A 9 -7.15 -13.91 -15.23
CA VAL A 9 -7.54 -12.51 -15.45
C VAL A 9 -6.56 -11.58 -14.74
N THR A 10 -6.19 -10.48 -15.40
CA THR A 10 -5.41 -9.40 -14.78
C THR A 10 -6.32 -8.53 -13.93
N ILE A 11 -5.99 -8.39 -12.66
CA ILE A 11 -6.71 -7.58 -11.68
C ILE A 11 -5.78 -6.47 -11.18
N GLU A 12 -6.33 -5.27 -10.95
CA GLU A 12 -5.62 -4.19 -10.25
C GLU A 12 -5.99 -4.22 -8.75
N ASP A 13 -4.98 -4.33 -7.89
CA ASP A 13 -5.16 -4.22 -6.44
C ASP A 13 -5.35 -2.75 -6.06
N PRO A 14 -6.41 -2.40 -5.30
CA PRO A 14 -6.67 -1.02 -4.91
C PRO A 14 -5.59 -0.43 -4.01
N VAL A 15 -4.99 -1.20 -3.09
CA VAL A 15 -3.96 -0.72 -2.13
C VAL A 15 -3.05 -1.87 -1.70
N THR A 16 -1.82 -1.89 -2.21
CA THR A 16 -0.89 -3.00 -1.96
C THR A 16 0.21 -2.58 -0.99
N GLY A 17 0.06 -2.90 0.30
CA GLY A 17 1.01 -2.48 1.35
C GLY A 17 2.45 -2.94 1.09
N SER A 18 2.63 -4.23 0.75
CA SER A 18 3.95 -4.81 0.46
C SER A 18 4.66 -4.15 -0.73
N LEU A 19 3.92 -3.85 -1.80
CA LEU A 19 4.46 -3.10 -2.94
C LEU A 19 4.94 -1.71 -2.50
N ASN A 20 4.12 -0.98 -1.72
CA ASN A 20 4.50 0.35 -1.25
C ASN A 20 5.74 0.29 -0.33
N ALA A 21 5.91 -0.76 0.47
CA ALA A 21 7.10 -0.96 1.30
C ALA A 21 8.37 -1.18 0.45
N SER A 22 8.35 -2.14 -0.47
CA SER A 22 9.51 -2.40 -1.35
C SER A 22 9.82 -1.21 -2.26
N PHE A 23 8.79 -0.54 -2.76
CA PHE A 23 8.96 0.65 -3.59
C PHE A 23 9.56 1.81 -2.79
N ALA A 24 9.12 2.02 -1.55
CA ALA A 24 9.70 3.02 -0.66
C ALA A 24 11.18 2.78 -0.39
N GLN A 25 11.59 1.54 -0.09
CA GLN A 25 13.00 1.19 0.09
C GLN A 25 13.84 1.60 -1.12
N TRP A 26 13.38 1.28 -2.34
CA TRP A 26 14.09 1.67 -3.57
C TRP A 26 14.09 3.18 -3.82
N MET A 27 12.95 3.85 -3.62
CA MET A 27 12.83 5.29 -3.85
C MET A 27 13.70 6.12 -2.91
N ILE A 28 13.76 5.72 -1.63
CA ILE A 28 14.56 6.40 -0.60
C ILE A 28 16.05 6.13 -0.83
N SER A 29 16.46 4.86 -0.94
CA SER A 29 17.87 4.50 -1.15
C SER A 29 18.46 5.07 -2.44
N SER A 30 17.62 5.31 -3.45
CA SER A 30 18.04 5.93 -4.71
C SER A 30 17.91 7.45 -4.74
N GLY A 31 17.57 8.10 -3.62
CA GLY A 31 17.50 9.56 -3.47
C GLY A 31 16.34 10.23 -4.21
N ARG A 32 15.33 9.47 -4.63
CA ARG A 32 14.17 9.99 -5.38
C ARG A 32 13.09 10.57 -4.47
N PHE A 33 12.96 10.05 -3.27
CA PHE A 33 12.04 10.53 -2.24
C PHE A 33 12.73 10.54 -0.88
N SER A 34 12.28 11.45 -0.01
CA SER A 34 12.65 11.48 1.40
C SER A 34 11.42 11.20 2.24
N ALA A 35 11.55 10.34 3.25
CA ALA A 35 10.52 10.16 4.26
C ALA A 35 10.47 11.38 5.23
N PRO A 36 9.31 11.68 5.85
CA PRO A 36 8.03 11.00 5.68
C PRO A 36 7.28 11.48 4.42
N TYR A 37 6.50 10.58 3.80
CA TYR A 37 5.61 10.96 2.69
C TYR A 37 4.35 10.10 2.64
N ARG A 38 3.39 10.50 1.81
CA ARG A 38 2.14 9.77 1.56
C ARG A 38 2.04 9.38 0.09
N VAL A 39 1.48 8.21 -0.17
CA VAL A 39 1.27 7.66 -1.51
C VAL A 39 -0.19 7.25 -1.69
N CYS A 40 -0.75 7.53 -2.88
CA CYS A 40 -2.11 7.17 -3.23
C CYS A 40 -2.13 5.99 -4.23
N GLN A 41 -3.04 5.04 -4.04
CA GLN A 41 -3.27 3.91 -4.95
C GLN A 41 -4.78 3.69 -5.16
N GLY A 42 -5.14 3.10 -6.31
CA GLY A 42 -6.49 2.61 -6.57
C GLY A 42 -7.43 3.58 -7.29
N ARG A 43 -7.01 4.82 -7.59
CA ARG A 43 -7.88 5.82 -8.26
C ARG A 43 -8.43 5.34 -9.60
N ALA A 44 -7.63 4.59 -10.35
CA ALA A 44 -8.04 4.01 -11.64
C ALA A 44 -9.18 2.99 -11.52
N VAL A 45 -9.33 2.36 -10.35
CA VAL A 45 -10.40 1.39 -10.04
C VAL A 45 -11.43 1.95 -9.05
N GLY A 46 -11.54 3.29 -8.97
CA GLY A 46 -12.53 3.98 -8.14
C GLY A 46 -12.28 3.89 -6.64
N ARG A 47 -11.06 3.55 -6.21
CA ARG A 47 -10.64 3.55 -4.80
C ARG A 47 -9.70 4.71 -4.51
N ASN A 48 -9.63 5.15 -3.24
CA ASN A 48 -8.75 6.25 -2.83
C ASN A 48 -7.91 5.83 -1.61
N GLY A 49 -7.15 4.75 -1.79
CA GLY A 49 -6.27 4.29 -0.73
C GLY A 49 -5.08 5.22 -0.55
N VAL A 50 -4.75 5.51 0.70
CA VAL A 50 -3.60 6.32 1.05
C VAL A 50 -2.76 5.59 2.08
N ALA A 51 -1.49 5.37 1.76
CA ALA A 51 -0.50 4.86 2.70
C ALA A 51 0.47 5.98 3.10
N SER A 52 0.91 5.94 4.34
CA SER A 52 2.00 6.74 4.89
C SER A 52 3.27 5.90 4.89
N VAL A 53 4.39 6.55 4.55
CA VAL A 53 5.74 5.98 4.56
C VAL A 53 6.59 6.79 5.51
N GLU A 54 7.21 6.10 6.46
CA GLU A 54 8.12 6.65 7.46
C GLU A 54 9.40 5.81 7.49
N VAL A 55 10.49 6.39 8.01
CA VAL A 55 11.75 5.69 8.25
C VAL A 55 12.12 5.93 9.70
N ASP A 56 12.40 4.86 10.44
CA ASP A 56 12.79 4.97 11.84
C ASP A 56 14.30 5.24 12.02
N GLU A 57 14.74 5.31 13.28
CA GLU A 57 16.12 5.58 13.64
C GLU A 57 17.11 4.50 13.19
N ASN A 58 16.64 3.26 12.96
CA ASN A 58 17.45 2.16 12.44
C ASN A 58 17.53 2.16 10.91
N GLY A 59 16.78 3.03 10.24
CA GLY A 59 16.67 3.08 8.79
C GLY A 59 15.61 2.12 8.22
N ASP A 60 14.77 1.51 9.07
CA ASP A 60 13.72 0.61 8.62
C ASP A 60 12.53 1.41 8.05
N VAL A 61 12.00 0.91 6.93
CA VAL A 61 10.85 1.52 6.25
C VAL A 61 9.54 1.01 6.85
N TRP A 62 8.75 1.93 7.39
CA TRP A 62 7.41 1.67 7.91
C TRP A 62 6.35 2.12 6.91
N VAL A 63 5.37 1.25 6.65
CA VAL A 63 4.20 1.56 5.82
C VAL A 63 2.94 1.33 6.61
N GLY A 64 2.13 2.38 6.74
CA GLY A 64 0.88 2.36 7.50
C GLY A 64 -0.25 3.11 6.80
N GLY A 65 -1.46 3.01 7.34
CA GLY A 65 -2.62 3.72 6.80
C GLY A 65 -3.83 3.58 7.69
N ASN A 66 -4.79 4.48 7.50
CA ASN A 66 -6.06 4.43 8.23
C ASN A 66 -6.92 3.28 7.71
N VAL A 67 -7.56 2.57 8.63
CA VAL A 67 -8.51 1.50 8.33
C VAL A 67 -9.87 1.82 8.92
N ALA A 68 -10.93 1.36 8.26
CA ALA A 68 -12.30 1.47 8.75
C ALA A 68 -12.97 0.10 8.63
N VAL A 69 -13.66 -0.31 9.69
CA VAL A 69 -14.44 -1.55 9.68
C VAL A 69 -15.70 -1.31 8.84
N CYS A 70 -15.81 -1.99 7.70
CA CYS A 70 -16.98 -1.86 6.81
C CYS A 70 -18.09 -2.86 7.15
N VAL A 71 -17.72 -4.05 7.65
CA VAL A 71 -18.65 -5.13 7.99
C VAL A 71 -18.12 -5.84 9.23
N SER A 72 -19.01 -6.14 10.16
CA SER A 72 -18.74 -6.93 11.37
C SER A 72 -19.89 -7.91 11.60
N GLY A 73 -19.59 -9.16 11.95
CA GLY A 73 -20.59 -10.19 12.19
C GLY A 73 -19.96 -11.54 12.52
N GLU A 74 -20.81 -12.56 12.62
CA GLU A 74 -20.44 -13.94 12.96
C GLU A 74 -20.84 -14.87 11.81
N ILE A 75 -20.11 -15.99 11.65
CA ILE A 75 -20.37 -17.01 10.64
C ILE A 75 -20.46 -18.36 11.36
N ASP A 76 -21.55 -19.08 11.17
CA ASP A 76 -21.67 -20.49 11.56
C ASP A 76 -21.16 -21.37 10.41
N LEU A 77 -20.28 -22.32 10.74
CA LEU A 77 -19.63 -23.24 9.78
C LEU A 77 -20.41 -24.56 9.62
#